data_AF-A0A7K5M6Q1-F1
#
_entry.id   AF-A0A7K5M6Q1-F1
#
_cell.length_a   1.000
_cell.length_b   1.000
_cell.length_c   1.000
_cell.angle_alpha   90.00
_cell.angle_beta   90.00
_cell.angle_gamma   90.00
#
_symmetry.space_group_name_H-M   'P 1'
#
loop_
_entity.id
_entity.type
_entity.pdbx_description
1 polymer ?
#
loop_
_entity_poly.entity_id
_entity_poly.type
_entity_poly.pdbx_seq_one_letter_code
_entity_poly.pdbx_strand_id
1 'polypeptide(L)'
;MSTPPLAGAGMPPGAFSGTQAQAAREVNTASLCRIGQETVQDIVFRTMEIFQLLRNMQLPNGVTYHTATYQDRLAKLQEHLRQLSILFRKLRLVYDKCNENCAGLDPVPIEQLIPYVEEDGSKHDDRGAASQLRFASEERREIMEVNKKLKQKNQQLKQIMDQLRNLIWDINAMLAMRN
;
A
#
# COMPACT_ATOMS: atom_id res chain seq x y z
N MET A 1 3.93 -72.97 -28.94
CA MET A 1 5.02 -71.97 -28.99
C MET A 1 4.37 -70.63 -29.33
N SER A 2 4.56 -69.49 -28.67
CA SER A 2 5.21 -69.09 -27.43
C SER A 2 4.62 -67.71 -27.06
N THR A 3 4.74 -67.36 -25.80
CA THR A 3 4.26 -66.20 -25.01
C THR A 3 4.54 -64.78 -25.53
N PRO A 4 3.93 -63.72 -24.92
CA PRO A 4 3.81 -62.33 -25.43
C PRO A 4 4.88 -61.38 -24.85
N PRO A 5 4.74 -60.04 -25.03
CA PRO A 5 5.18 -59.13 -23.97
C PRO A 5 4.14 -58.09 -23.51
N LEU A 6 4.15 -57.92 -22.19
CA LEU A 6 3.63 -56.83 -21.37
C LEU A 6 4.57 -55.61 -21.44
N ALA A 7 4.06 -54.38 -21.39
CA ALA A 7 4.57 -53.25 -20.58
C ALA A 7 4.08 -51.89 -21.10
N GLY A 8 3.75 -50.99 -20.17
CA GLY A 8 3.76 -49.55 -20.42
C GLY A 8 2.57 -48.80 -19.84
N ALA A 9 2.51 -48.71 -18.50
CA ALA A 9 1.69 -47.71 -17.82
C ALA A 9 2.17 -46.31 -18.23
N GLY A 10 1.42 -45.65 -19.12
CA GLY A 10 1.64 -44.27 -19.55
C GLY A 10 0.59 -43.34 -18.94
N MET A 11 0.94 -42.73 -17.81
CA MET A 11 0.19 -41.65 -17.19
C MET A 11 0.08 -40.48 -18.18
N PRO A 12 -1.10 -39.88 -18.42
CA PRO A 12 -1.18 -38.65 -19.19
C PRO A 12 -0.59 -37.50 -18.35
N PRO A 13 0.23 -36.59 -18.92
CA PRO A 13 0.66 -35.40 -18.23
C PRO A 13 -0.55 -34.50 -18.03
N GLY A 14 -1.07 -34.48 -16.80
CA GLY A 14 -2.03 -33.49 -16.36
C GLY A 14 -1.43 -32.11 -16.57
N ALA A 15 -1.98 -31.40 -17.55
CA ALA A 15 -1.74 -29.99 -17.76
C ALA A 15 -2.03 -29.26 -16.44
N PHE A 16 -0.98 -28.76 -15.80
CA PHE A 16 -1.11 -27.68 -14.84
C PHE A 16 -1.59 -26.47 -15.64
N SER A 17 -2.92 -26.29 -15.68
CA SER A 17 -3.53 -24.99 -15.95
C SER A 17 -3.13 -24.05 -14.83
N GLY A 18 -1.93 -23.46 -14.96
CA GLY A 18 -1.52 -22.35 -14.13
C GLY A 18 -2.51 -21.21 -14.34
N THR A 19 -3.30 -20.92 -13.31
CA THR A 19 -3.99 -19.65 -13.11
C THR A 19 -2.95 -18.55 -12.87
N GLN A 20 -2.12 -18.28 -13.87
CA GLN A 20 -1.32 -17.07 -13.98
C GLN A 20 -2.12 -16.05 -14.78
N ALA A 21 -3.15 -15.49 -14.13
CA ALA A 21 -3.76 -14.26 -14.57
C ALA A 21 -4.14 -13.45 -13.32
N GLN A 22 -3.62 -12.24 -13.26
CA GLN A 22 -4.02 -11.15 -12.37
C GLN A 22 -3.68 -11.29 -10.89
N ALA A 23 -2.38 -11.17 -10.59
CA ALA A 23 -1.91 -10.45 -9.40
C ALA A 23 -1.43 -9.04 -9.80
N ALA A 24 -2.21 -8.34 -10.63
CA ALA A 24 -2.17 -6.88 -10.59
C ALA A 24 -2.63 -6.55 -9.17
N ARG A 25 -1.75 -5.99 -8.33
CA ARG A 25 -2.07 -5.62 -6.95
C ARG A 25 -3.35 -4.77 -6.97
N GLU A 26 -4.49 -5.39 -6.74
CA GLU A 26 -5.75 -4.68 -6.59
C GLU A 26 -5.54 -3.72 -5.44
N VAL A 27 -5.57 -2.42 -5.76
CA VAL A 27 -5.29 -1.38 -4.79
C VAL A 27 -6.43 -1.42 -3.78
N ASN A 28 -6.15 -1.95 -2.59
CA ASN A 28 -7.12 -2.13 -1.51
C ASN A 28 -7.82 -0.79 -1.19
N THR A 29 -9.15 -0.78 -1.16
CA THR A 29 -9.96 0.40 -0.83
C THR A 29 -9.56 1.01 0.51
N ALA A 30 -9.23 0.20 1.51
CA ALA A 30 -8.73 0.70 2.80
C ALA A 30 -7.40 1.46 2.67
N SER A 31 -6.53 1.02 1.75
CA SER A 31 -5.27 1.71 1.43
C SER A 31 -5.55 3.06 0.75
N LEU A 32 -6.50 3.12 -0.20
CA LEU A 32 -6.92 4.37 -0.82
C LEU A 32 -7.49 5.36 0.20
N CYS A 33 -8.34 4.90 1.12
CA CYS A 33 -8.88 5.73 2.20
C CYS A 33 -7.79 6.30 3.11
N ARG A 34 -6.78 5.48 3.48
CA ARG A 34 -5.63 5.96 4.26
C ARG A 34 -4.83 7.02 3.51
N ILE A 35 -4.54 6.80 2.23
CA ILE A 35 -3.84 7.78 1.38
C ILE A 35 -4.67 9.07 1.24
N GLY A 36 -6.00 8.94 1.12
CA GLY A 36 -6.92 10.07 1.06
C GLY A 36 -6.88 10.91 2.33
N GLN A 37 -6.95 10.25 3.49
CA GLN A 37 -6.85 10.90 4.80
C GLN A 37 -5.52 11.66 4.96
N GLU A 38 -4.38 11.01 4.66
CA GLU A 38 -3.06 11.66 4.70
C GLU A 38 -3.01 12.88 3.78
N THR A 39 -3.56 12.76 2.56
CA THR A 39 -3.58 13.87 1.60
C THR A 39 -4.43 15.04 2.09
N VAL A 40 -5.57 14.79 2.75
CA VAL A 40 -6.38 15.85 3.37
C VAL A 40 -5.62 16.53 4.51
N GLN A 41 -4.92 15.77 5.34
CA GLN A 41 -4.09 16.31 6.42
C GLN A 41 -2.98 17.21 5.87
N ASP A 42 -2.30 16.77 4.80
CA ASP A 42 -1.26 17.56 4.13
C ASP A 42 -1.83 18.88 3.56
N ILE A 43 -3.03 18.85 2.97
CA ILE A 43 -3.71 20.06 2.47
C ILE A 43 -3.95 21.06 3.59
N VAL A 44 -4.47 20.60 4.74
CA VAL A 44 -4.72 21.46 5.90
C VAL A 44 -3.41 22.04 6.41
N PHE A 45 -2.39 21.21 6.59
CA PHE A 45 -1.07 21.66 7.05
C PHE A 45 -0.48 22.71 6.10
N ARG A 46 -0.50 22.44 4.79
CA ARG A 46 0.02 23.37 3.78
C ARG A 46 -0.74 24.70 3.76
N THR A 47 -2.05 24.63 3.96
CA THR A 47 -2.91 25.82 4.07
C THR A 47 -2.55 26.65 5.30
N MET A 48 -2.27 26.01 6.44
CA MET A 48 -1.79 26.69 7.64
C MET A 48 -0.44 27.37 7.41
N GLU A 49 0.50 26.72 6.73
CA GLU A 49 1.80 27.33 6.38
C GLU A 49 1.64 28.57 5.47
N ILE A 50 0.71 28.51 4.51
CA ILE A 50 0.38 29.65 3.65
C ILE A 50 -0.12 30.82 4.49
N PHE A 51 -1.09 30.59 5.37
CA PHE A 51 -1.62 31.66 6.22
C PHE A 51 -0.58 32.22 7.19
N GLN A 52 0.29 31.38 7.74
CA GLN A 52 1.41 31.83 8.57
C GLN A 52 2.40 32.70 7.77
N LEU A 53 2.71 32.32 6.53
CA LEU A 53 3.59 33.08 5.66
C LEU A 53 2.97 34.44 5.31
N LEU A 54 1.69 34.46 4.92
CA LEU A 54 0.94 35.68 4.61
C LEU A 54 0.84 36.62 5.82
N ARG A 55 0.57 36.08 7.02
CA ARG A 55 0.52 36.86 8.26
C ARG A 55 1.83 37.60 8.52
N ASN A 56 2.96 36.96 8.24
CA ASN A 56 4.28 37.53 8.50
C ASN A 56 4.77 38.43 7.36
N MET A 57 4.09 38.43 6.22
CA MET A 57 4.45 39.19 5.04
C MET A 57 4.15 40.68 5.26
N GLN A 58 5.19 41.51 5.34
CA GLN A 58 5.02 42.96 5.38
C GLN A 58 4.79 43.47 3.96
N LEU A 59 3.76 44.30 3.77
CA LEU A 59 3.58 45.02 2.53
C LEU A 59 4.66 46.11 2.39
N PRO A 60 4.90 46.62 1.17
CA PRO A 60 5.76 47.77 0.95
C PRO A 60 5.20 49.03 1.64
N ASN A 61 5.62 49.32 2.86
CA ASN A 61 5.08 50.44 3.65
C ASN A 61 5.75 51.79 3.33
N GLY A 62 6.53 51.90 2.25
CA GLY A 62 7.24 53.12 1.84
C GLY A 62 8.39 53.59 2.74
N VAL A 63 8.51 53.07 3.97
CA VAL A 63 9.51 53.50 4.98
C VAL A 63 10.68 52.51 5.13
N THR A 64 10.44 51.21 4.91
CA THR A 64 11.48 50.16 4.90
C THR A 64 11.17 49.14 3.80
N TYR A 65 11.92 49.18 2.70
CA TYR A 65 11.72 48.28 1.56
C TYR A 65 12.88 47.26 1.49
N HIS A 66 12.67 46.08 2.07
CA HIS A 66 13.59 44.95 1.92
C HIS A 66 13.13 44.05 0.76
N THR A 67 13.39 44.50 -0.47
CA THR A 67 12.98 43.83 -1.72
C THR A 67 13.34 42.36 -1.74
N ALA A 68 14.55 41.98 -1.30
CA ALA A 68 15.02 40.61 -1.30
C ALA A 68 14.16 39.69 -0.40
N THR A 69 13.87 40.11 0.84
CA THR A 69 13.06 39.32 1.78
C THR A 69 11.61 39.18 1.31
N TYR A 70 11.06 40.21 0.68
CA TYR A 70 9.73 40.13 0.07
C TYR A 70 9.69 39.12 -1.08
N GLN A 71 10.67 39.19 -1.99
CA GLN A 71 10.77 38.28 -3.14
C GLN A 71 10.93 36.83 -2.69
N ASP A 72 11.75 36.55 -1.68
CA ASP A 72 11.90 35.20 -1.12
C ASP A 72 10.57 34.66 -0.54
N ARG A 73 9.83 35.50 0.19
CA ARG A 73 8.53 35.12 0.76
C ARG A 73 7.49 34.90 -0.33
N LEU A 74 7.49 35.73 -1.38
CA LEU A 74 6.61 35.58 -2.53
C LEU A 74 6.91 34.29 -3.30
N ALA A 75 8.19 34.00 -3.55
CA ALA A 75 8.61 32.75 -4.20
C ALA A 75 8.22 31.52 -3.37
N LYS A 76 8.44 31.58 -2.04
CA LYS A 76 8.00 30.52 -1.14
C LYS A 76 6.48 30.32 -1.18
N LEU A 77 5.70 31.41 -1.14
CA LEU A 77 4.24 31.37 -1.24
C LEU A 77 3.79 30.70 -2.54
N GLN A 78 4.38 31.08 -3.67
CA GLN A 78 4.08 30.48 -4.97
C GLN A 78 4.35 28.97 -4.97
N GLU A 79 5.44 28.52 -4.34
CA GLU A 79 5.71 27.08 -4.21
C GLU A 79 4.70 26.39 -3.28
N HIS A 80 4.30 27.01 -2.17
CA HIS A 80 3.21 26.49 -1.33
C HIS A 80 1.92 26.29 -2.12
N LEU A 81 1.53 27.26 -2.94
CA LEU A 81 0.33 27.19 -3.78
C LEU A 81 0.43 26.14 -4.89
N ARG A 82 1.62 25.97 -5.49
CA ARG A 82 1.87 24.94 -6.49
C ARG A 82 1.72 23.54 -5.88
N GLN A 83 2.30 23.31 -4.70
CA GLN A 83 2.18 22.05 -3.98
C GLN A 83 0.74 21.77 -3.55
N LEU A 84 0.03 22.78 -3.06
CA LEU A 84 -1.39 22.67 -2.71
C LEU A 84 -2.24 22.23 -3.91
N SER A 85 -1.96 22.77 -5.09
CA SER A 85 -2.64 22.38 -6.34
C SER A 85 -2.38 20.91 -6.70
N ILE A 86 -1.17 20.40 -6.46
CA ILE A 86 -0.83 18.98 -6.69
C ILE A 86 -1.59 18.08 -5.70
N LEU A 87 -1.65 18.48 -4.42
CA LEU A 87 -2.39 17.72 -3.40
C LEU A 87 -3.87 17.59 -3.75
N PHE A 88 -4.52 18.65 -4.24
CA PHE A 88 -5.92 18.57 -4.69
C PHE A 88 -6.11 17.63 -5.88
N ARG A 89 -5.19 17.62 -6.85
CA ARG A 89 -5.22 16.67 -7.98
C ARG A 89 -5.04 15.23 -7.50
N LYS A 90 -4.12 15.00 -6.55
CA LYS A 90 -3.93 13.69 -5.91
C LYS A 90 -5.19 13.24 -5.18
N LEU A 91 -5.79 14.13 -4.38
CA LEU A 91 -7.01 13.84 -3.64
C LEU A 91 -8.17 13.48 -4.57
N ARG A 92 -8.33 14.21 -5.68
CA ARG A 92 -9.31 13.90 -6.72
C ARG A 92 -9.14 12.48 -7.26
N LEU A 93 -7.91 12.11 -7.64
CA LEU A 93 -7.63 10.78 -8.18
C LEU A 93 -7.91 9.67 -7.16
N VAL A 94 -7.53 9.88 -5.89
CA VAL A 94 -7.82 8.93 -4.81
C VAL A 94 -9.32 8.80 -4.59
N TYR A 95 -10.06 9.91 -4.60
CA TYR A 95 -11.51 9.91 -4.47
C TYR A 95 -12.17 9.16 -5.61
N ASP A 96 -11.84 9.48 -6.87
CA ASP A 96 -12.41 8.84 -8.05
C ASP A 96 -12.17 7.32 -7.99
N LYS A 97 -10.97 6.89 -7.60
CA LYS A 97 -10.63 5.46 -7.48
C LYS A 97 -11.32 4.77 -6.30
N CYS A 98 -11.42 5.44 -5.17
CA CYS A 98 -12.15 4.91 -4.01
C CYS A 98 -13.64 4.77 -4.33
N ASN A 99 -14.21 5.77 -5.02
CA ASN A 99 -15.60 5.77 -5.44
C ASN A 99 -15.91 4.66 -6.46
N GLU A 100 -15.04 4.43 -7.45
CA GLU A 100 -15.15 3.27 -8.35
C GLU A 100 -15.16 1.94 -7.59
N ASN A 101 -14.24 1.78 -6.62
CA ASN A 101 -14.14 0.54 -5.83
C ASN A 101 -15.33 0.34 -4.86
N CYS A 102 -15.99 1.43 -4.47
CA CYS A 102 -17.14 1.43 -3.57
C CYS A 102 -18.49 1.48 -4.30
N ALA A 103 -18.52 1.57 -5.64
CA ALA A 103 -19.75 1.77 -6.43
C ALA A 103 -20.79 0.64 -6.32
N GLY A 104 -20.47 -0.47 -5.62
CA GLY A 104 -21.40 -1.56 -5.28
C GLY A 104 -21.80 -1.62 -3.80
N LEU A 105 -21.30 -0.71 -2.96
CA LEU A 105 -21.70 -0.54 -1.57
C LEU A 105 -22.72 0.59 -1.52
N ASP A 106 -23.95 0.29 -1.11
CA ASP A 106 -25.00 1.31 -0.97
C ASP A 106 -24.49 2.42 -0.03
N PRO A 107 -24.45 3.70 -0.47
CA PRO A 107 -23.96 4.78 0.36
C PRO A 107 -24.86 4.87 1.60
N VAL A 108 -24.28 4.62 2.77
CA VAL A 108 -24.98 4.85 4.05
C VAL A 108 -25.36 6.34 4.08
N PRO A 109 -26.66 6.67 4.16
CA PRO A 109 -27.12 8.05 4.18
C PRO A 109 -26.42 8.83 5.30
N ILE A 110 -25.99 10.07 5.01
CA ILE A 110 -25.22 10.88 5.96
C ILE A 110 -26.04 11.14 7.24
N GLU A 111 -27.36 11.09 7.12
CA GLU A 111 -28.33 11.21 8.21
C GLU A 111 -28.24 10.03 9.21
N GLN A 112 -27.80 8.84 8.77
CA GLN A 112 -27.57 7.68 9.63
C GLN A 112 -26.21 7.69 10.34
N LEU A 113 -25.29 8.56 9.88
CA LEU A 113 -23.95 8.75 10.48
C LEU A 113 -23.95 9.79 11.60
N ILE A 114 -25.01 10.58 11.73
CA ILE A 114 -25.23 11.48 12.87
C ILE A 114 -25.91 10.65 13.96
N PRO A 115 -25.26 10.40 15.11
CA PRO A 115 -25.93 9.72 16.22
C PRO A 115 -27.13 10.57 16.67
N TYR A 116 -28.34 10.11 16.37
CA TYR A 116 -29.55 10.67 16.94
C TYR A 116 -29.58 10.27 18.41
N VAL A 117 -29.41 11.24 19.32
CA VAL A 117 -29.59 11.00 20.75
C VAL A 117 -31.10 10.98 21.01
N GLU A 118 -31.75 9.87 20.68
CA GLU A 118 -32.98 9.53 21.37
C GLU A 118 -32.59 8.79 22.65
N GLU A 119 -32.90 9.45 23.77
CA GLU A 119 -33.00 8.88 25.09
C GLU A 119 -33.88 7.62 25.02
N ASP A 120 -33.47 6.55 25.69
CA ASP A 120 -34.08 5.21 25.77
C ASP A 120 -33.78 4.18 24.65
N GLY A 121 -32.64 3.51 24.84
CA GLY A 121 -32.60 2.06 24.96
C GLY A 121 -33.13 1.22 23.80
N SER A 122 -32.30 0.98 22.78
CA SER A 122 -32.36 -0.26 21.98
C SER A 122 -31.04 -0.58 21.29
N LYS A 123 -30.65 -1.85 21.39
CA LYS A 123 -29.38 -2.44 20.98
C LYS A 123 -29.24 -2.51 19.44
N HIS A 124 -28.41 -1.68 18.80
CA HIS A 124 -27.85 -1.87 17.44
C HIS A 124 -26.97 -0.64 17.12
N ASP A 125 -25.76 -0.65 16.54
CA ASP A 125 -25.01 -1.61 15.75
C ASP A 125 -23.49 -1.33 15.93
N ASP A 126 -22.77 -2.11 16.74
CA ASP A 126 -21.30 -2.04 16.86
C ASP A 126 -20.59 -2.71 15.66
N ARG A 127 -21.28 -2.85 14.54
CA ARG A 127 -20.88 -3.72 13.43
C ARG A 127 -20.02 -2.99 12.39
N GLY A 128 -20.10 -1.67 12.31
CA GLY A 128 -19.25 -0.85 11.43
C GLY A 128 -17.80 -0.73 11.95
N ALA A 129 -17.63 -0.38 13.22
CA ALA A 129 -16.32 -0.27 13.86
C ALA A 129 -15.66 -1.65 14.04
N ALA A 130 -16.45 -2.67 14.42
CA ALA A 130 -15.94 -4.05 14.49
C ALA A 130 -15.56 -4.60 13.12
N SER A 131 -16.26 -4.23 12.04
CA SER A 131 -15.92 -4.62 10.67
C SER A 131 -14.60 -3.98 10.23
N GLN A 132 -14.41 -2.67 10.41
CA GLN A 132 -13.14 -2.00 10.10
C GLN A 132 -11.95 -2.52 10.92
N LEU A 133 -12.16 -2.77 12.22
CA LEU A 133 -11.12 -3.34 13.09
C LEU A 133 -10.77 -4.78 12.69
N ARG A 134 -11.76 -5.55 12.22
CA ARG A 134 -11.54 -6.89 11.65
C ARG A 134 -10.73 -6.83 10.36
N PHE A 135 -11.07 -5.95 9.42
CA PHE A 135 -10.32 -5.80 8.17
C PHE A 135 -8.86 -5.37 8.40
N ALA A 136 -8.61 -4.42 9.30
CA ALA A 136 -7.25 -4.01 9.65
C ALA A 136 -6.44 -5.13 10.36
N SER A 137 -7.12 -5.97 11.14
CA SER A 137 -6.53 -7.14 11.79
C SER A 137 -6.19 -8.24 10.78
N GLU A 138 -7.06 -8.47 9.80
CA GLU A 138 -6.86 -9.44 8.72
C GLU A 138 -5.70 -9.05 7.80
N GLU A 139 -5.59 -7.78 7.41
CA GLU A 139 -4.46 -7.27 6.62
C GLU A 139 -3.13 -7.46 7.36
N ARG A 140 -3.09 -7.13 8.66
CA ARG A 140 -1.90 -7.31 9.49
C ARG A 140 -1.50 -8.79 9.62
N ARG A 141 -2.49 -9.68 9.69
CA ARG A 141 -2.27 -11.14 9.74
C ARG A 141 -1.73 -11.66 8.42
N GLU A 142 -2.27 -11.22 7.29
CA GLU A 142 -1.81 -11.61 5.95
C GLU A 142 -0.37 -11.16 5.69
N ILE A 143 -0.03 -9.90 6.03
CA ILE A 143 1.34 -9.38 5.94
C ILE A 143 2.30 -10.23 6.78
N MET A 144 1.90 -10.61 7.99
CA MET A 144 2.72 -11.45 8.87
C MET A 144 2.92 -12.86 8.27
N GLU A 145 1.89 -13.45 7.68
CA GLU A 145 1.96 -14.76 7.05
C GLU A 145 2.87 -14.75 5.81
N VAL A 146 2.73 -13.75 4.96
CA VAL A 146 3.61 -13.55 3.79
C VAL A 146 5.05 -13.35 4.24
N ASN A 147 5.30 -12.53 5.26
CA ASN A 147 6.64 -12.30 5.80
C ASN A 147 7.26 -13.61 6.34
N LYS A 148 6.46 -14.43 7.03
CA LYS A 148 6.89 -15.74 7.54
C LYS A 148 7.28 -16.69 6.40
N LYS A 149 6.44 -16.80 5.35
CA LYS A 149 6.73 -17.61 4.15
C LYS A 149 8.01 -17.14 3.46
N LEU A 150 8.20 -15.82 3.34
CA LEU A 150 9.40 -15.23 2.73
C LEU A 150 10.68 -15.57 3.52
N LYS A 151 10.63 -15.46 4.86
CA LYS A 151 11.75 -15.86 5.73
C LYS A 151 12.11 -17.34 5.58
N GLN A 152 11.10 -18.21 5.53
CA GLN A 152 11.31 -19.65 5.34
C GLN A 152 11.97 -19.95 3.98
N LYS A 153 11.50 -19.31 2.90
CA LYS A 153 12.10 -19.47 1.57
C LYS A 153 13.54 -18.97 1.50
N ASN A 154 13.85 -17.84 2.13
CA ASN A 154 15.22 -17.34 2.24
C ASN A 154 16.13 -18.30 3.01
N GLN A 155 15.62 -18.93 4.08
CA GLN A 155 16.37 -19.92 4.84
C GLN A 155 16.65 -21.18 4.03
N GLN A 156 15.68 -21.66 3.23
CA GLN A 156 15.88 -22.77 2.30
C GLN A 156 16.93 -22.45 1.24
N LEU A 157 16.86 -21.25 0.63
CA LEU A 157 17.86 -20.80 -0.35
C LEU A 157 19.27 -20.76 0.26
N LYS A 158 19.39 -20.30 1.51
CA LYS A 158 20.67 -20.30 2.22
C LYS A 158 21.22 -21.71 2.41
N GLN A 159 20.39 -22.67 2.82
CA GLN A 159 20.80 -24.07 2.97
C GLN A 159 21.26 -24.68 1.65
N ILE A 160 20.52 -24.45 0.56
CA ILE A 160 20.91 -24.93 -0.78
C ILE A 160 22.24 -24.30 -1.21
N MET A 161 22.41 -23.00 -0.97
CA MET A 161 23.65 -22.29 -1.29
C MET A 161 24.85 -22.86 -0.53
N ASP A 162 24.67 -23.21 0.74
CA ASP A 162 25.72 -23.81 1.56
C ASP A 162 26.02 -25.26 1.14
N GLN A 163 25.00 -26.04 0.77
CA GLN A 163 25.19 -27.37 0.18
C GLN A 163 25.97 -27.30 -1.14
N LEU A 164 25.63 -26.36 -2.02
CA LEU A 164 26.34 -26.14 -3.28
C LEU A 164 27.80 -25.74 -3.02
N ARG A 165 28.07 -24.88 -2.03
CA ARG A 165 29.44 -24.51 -1.63
C ARG A 165 30.23 -25.73 -1.17
N ASN A 166 29.64 -26.59 -0.34
CA ASN A 166 30.31 -27.80 0.13
C ASN A 166 30.60 -28.76 -1.02
N LEU A 167 29.66 -29.00 -1.92
CA LEU A 167 29.88 -29.85 -3.10
C LEU A 167 30.99 -29.32 -4.00
N ILE A 168 31.03 -28.01 -4.24
CA ILE A 168 32.12 -27.38 -5.01
C ILE A 168 33.46 -27.59 -4.29
N TRP A 169 33.48 -27.44 -2.96
CA TRP A 169 34.67 -27.64 -2.16
C TRP A 169 35.15 -29.11 -2.22
N ASP A 170 34.25 -30.08 -2.06
CA ASP A 170 34.55 -31.51 -2.15
C ASP A 170 35.08 -31.90 -3.53
N ILE A 171 34.47 -31.36 -4.59
CA ILE A 171 34.94 -31.57 -5.97
C ILE A 171 36.34 -31.00 -6.16
N ASN A 172 36.58 -29.77 -5.71
CA ASN A 172 37.89 -29.13 -5.83
C ASN A 172 38.96 -29.89 -5.03
N ALA A 173 38.62 -30.37 -3.83
CA ALA A 173 39.52 -31.19 -3.00
C ALA A 173 39.84 -32.54 -3.67
N MET A 174 38.83 -33.24 -4.21
CA MET A 174 39.04 -34.50 -4.93
C MET A 174 39.87 -34.32 -6.21
N LEU A 175 39.66 -33.24 -6.95
CA LEU A 175 40.46 -32.93 -8.14
C LEU A 175 41.92 -32.61 -7.77
N ALA A 176 42.16 -31.90 -6.67
CA ALA A 176 43.51 -31.58 -6.20
C ALA A 176 44.30 -32.81 -5.75
N MET A 177 43.65 -33.84 -5.20
CA MET A 177 44.31 -35.11 -4.80
C MET A 177 44.61 -36.06 -5.97
N ARG A 178 44.09 -35.79 -7.16
CA ARG A 178 44.28 -36.61 -8.37
C ARG A 178 45.40 -36.08 -9.27
N ASN A 179 45.92 -34.89 -8.98
CA ASN A 179 47.14 -34.32 -9.58
C ASN A 179 48.34 -34.51 -8.66
#